data_AF-A4JGQ8-F1
#
_entry.id   AF-A4JGQ8-F1
#
_cell.length_a   1.000
_cell.length_b   1.000
_cell.length_c   1.000
_cell.angle_alpha   90.00
_cell.angle_beta   90.00
_cell.angle_gamma   90.00
#
_symmetry.space_group_name_H-M   'P 1'
#
loop_
_entity.id
_entity.type
_entity.pdbx_description
1 polymer ?
#
loop_
_entity_poly.entity_id
_entity_poly.type
_entity_poly.pdbx_seq_one_letter_code
_entity_poly.pdbx_strand_id
1 'polypeptide(L)'
;MSIVAILSKARSLGIRLSVAGDVVKMKGPPDAIAAIKPEIAARKLEIMAYLLAATDGGQQIPADCIGALCSSDGGLYLPWMPALEPEQLQSMQRELFDVVDELARLERWPDDDYDIIVEAVERQPPSTLRPDLAHFRERLRVARLEAEARQAASRRAWRFDR
;
A
#
# COMPACT_ATOMS: atom_id res chain seq x y z
N MET A 1 -7.76 35.65 -12.60
CA MET A 1 -7.32 34.79 -11.47
C MET A 1 -7.53 33.33 -11.87
N SER A 2 -6.58 32.42 -11.64
CA SER A 2 -6.73 30.99 -12.01
C SER A 2 -7.82 30.29 -11.18
N ILE A 3 -8.36 29.16 -11.66
CA ILE A 3 -9.39 28.38 -10.93
C ILE A 3 -8.87 27.96 -9.55
N VAL A 4 -7.64 27.45 -9.50
CA VAL A 4 -6.97 27.04 -8.26
C VAL A 4 -6.84 28.20 -7.27
N ALA A 5 -6.52 29.40 -7.74
CA ALA A 5 -6.43 30.59 -6.89
C ALA A 5 -7.80 31.03 -6.35
N ILE A 6 -8.88 30.94 -7.15
CA ILE A 6 -10.26 31.21 -6.70
C ILE A 6 -10.67 30.20 -5.62
N LEU A 7 -10.38 28.91 -5.82
CA LEU A 7 -10.69 27.86 -4.83
C LEU A 7 -9.85 27.99 -3.56
N SER A 8 -8.57 28.35 -3.67
CA SER A 8 -7.69 28.62 -2.54
C SER A 8 -8.19 29.81 -1.72
N LYS A 9 -8.61 30.89 -2.39
CA LYS A 9 -9.24 32.06 -1.77
C LYS A 9 -10.58 31.70 -1.10
N ALA A 10 -11.40 30.86 -1.72
CA ALA A 10 -12.63 30.39 -1.09
C ALA A 10 -12.34 29.60 0.19
N ARG A 11 -11.33 28.72 0.15
CA ARG A 11 -10.90 27.91 1.29
C ARG A 11 -10.36 28.77 2.43
N SER A 12 -9.55 29.80 2.14
CA SER A 12 -9.03 30.72 3.16
C SER A 12 -10.13 31.56 3.82
N LEU A 13 -11.23 31.81 3.10
CA LEU A 13 -12.44 32.46 3.61
C LEU A 13 -13.41 31.49 4.34
N GLY A 14 -13.03 30.22 4.51
CA GLY A 14 -13.86 29.21 5.18
C GLY A 14 -15.06 28.74 4.36
N ILE A 15 -15.03 28.92 3.04
CA ILE A 15 -16.11 28.55 2.13
C ILE A 15 -15.82 27.19 1.51
N ARG A 16 -16.78 26.28 1.62
CA ARG A 16 -16.78 24.99 0.93
C ARG A 16 -17.64 25.07 -0.32
N LEU A 17 -17.09 24.66 -1.46
CA LEU A 17 -17.82 24.51 -2.71
C LEU A 17 -18.14 23.03 -2.94
N SER A 18 -19.28 22.75 -3.55
CA SER A 18 -19.69 21.41 -3.99
C SER A 18 -20.56 21.52 -5.24
N VAL A 19 -20.56 20.50 -6.09
CA VAL A 19 -21.44 20.43 -7.26
C VAL A 19 -22.70 19.64 -6.91
N ALA A 20 -23.86 20.17 -7.29
CA ALA A 20 -25.15 19.50 -7.17
C ALA A 20 -25.90 19.65 -8.49
N GLY A 21 -25.79 18.65 -9.36
CA GLY A 21 -26.26 18.75 -10.74
C GLY A 21 -25.52 19.88 -11.46
N ASP A 22 -26.27 20.81 -12.05
CA ASP A 22 -25.71 21.95 -12.79
C ASP A 22 -25.46 23.20 -11.90
N VAL A 23 -25.32 23.03 -10.58
CA VAL A 23 -25.20 24.14 -9.64
C VAL A 23 -24.00 23.95 -8.72
N VAL A 24 -23.22 25.03 -8.55
CA VAL A 24 -22.17 25.12 -7.54
C VAL A 24 -22.78 25.62 -6.23
N LYS A 25 -22.89 24.72 -5.25
CA LYS A 25 -23.33 25.05 -3.89
C LYS A 25 -22.15 25.59 -3.08
N MET A 26 -22.38 26.69 -2.37
CA MET A 26 -21.41 27.32 -1.48
C MET A 26 -21.92 27.25 -0.04
N LYS A 27 -21.08 26.80 0.90
CA LYS A 27 -21.37 26.76 2.33
C LYS A 27 -20.28 27.49 3.09
N GLY A 28 -20.64 28.50 3.87
CA GLY A 28 -19.70 29.34 4.61
C GLY A 28 -20.38 30.62 5.14
N PRO A 29 -19.61 31.55 5.71
CA PRO A 29 -20.14 32.83 6.20
C PRO A 29 -20.80 33.63 5.06
N PRO A 30 -21.96 34.27 5.29
CA PRO A 30 -22.74 34.94 4.24
C PRO A 30 -21.96 36.09 3.59
N ASP A 31 -21.23 36.88 4.37
CA ASP A 31 -20.42 38.00 3.88
C ASP A 31 -19.25 37.51 3.00
N ALA A 32 -18.65 36.39 3.38
CA ALA A 32 -17.58 35.76 2.63
C ALA A 32 -18.09 35.17 1.30
N ILE A 33 -19.29 34.55 1.33
CA ILE A 33 -19.95 34.07 0.11
C ILE A 33 -20.25 35.24 -0.82
N ALA A 34 -20.82 36.33 -0.30
CA ALA A 34 -21.13 37.52 -1.10
C ALA A 34 -19.88 38.09 -1.77
N ALA A 35 -18.74 38.12 -1.07
CA ALA A 35 -17.48 38.61 -1.59
C ALA A 35 -16.91 37.78 -2.76
N ILE A 36 -17.05 36.46 -2.72
CA ILE A 36 -16.44 35.57 -3.74
C ILE A 36 -17.42 35.09 -4.82
N LYS A 37 -18.73 35.22 -4.59
CA LYS A 37 -19.79 34.85 -5.54
C LYS A 37 -19.59 35.40 -6.96
N PRO A 38 -19.22 36.68 -7.19
CA PRO A 38 -19.02 37.18 -8.55
C PRO A 38 -17.85 36.50 -9.27
N GLU A 39 -16.76 36.19 -8.56
CA GLU A 39 -15.59 35.49 -9.11
C GLU A 39 -15.92 34.04 -9.48
N ILE A 40 -16.75 33.36 -8.68
CA ILE A 40 -17.24 32.01 -8.97
C ILE A 40 -18.22 32.02 -10.14
N ALA A 41 -19.15 32.98 -10.18
CA ALA A 41 -20.13 33.09 -11.26
C ALA A 41 -19.48 33.34 -12.62
N ALA A 42 -18.43 34.17 -12.67
CA ALA A 42 -17.69 34.47 -13.89
C ALA A 42 -17.02 33.25 -14.53
N ARG A 43 -16.73 32.19 -13.73
CA ARG A 43 -16.03 30.98 -14.19
C ARG A 43 -16.77 29.70 -13.78
N LYS A 44 -18.10 29.76 -13.68
CA LYS A 44 -18.94 28.67 -13.15
C LYS A 44 -18.65 27.33 -13.83
N LEU A 45 -18.64 27.29 -15.17
CA LEU A 45 -18.46 26.05 -15.94
C LEU A 45 -17.07 25.44 -15.71
N GLU A 46 -16.03 26.26 -15.66
CA GLU A 46 -14.67 25.80 -15.43
C GLU A 46 -14.46 25.31 -13.99
N ILE A 47 -15.07 25.99 -13.01
CA ILE A 47 -15.08 25.55 -11.60
C ILE A 47 -15.86 24.24 -11.47
N MET A 48 -16.98 24.10 -12.16
CA MET A 48 -17.73 22.84 -12.19
C MET A 48 -16.92 21.72 -12.82
N ALA A 49 -16.30 21.93 -13.97
CA ALA A 49 -15.44 20.94 -14.61
C ALA A 49 -14.27 20.53 -13.69
N TYR A 50 -13.67 21.49 -12.97
CA TYR A 50 -12.63 21.22 -12.00
C TYR A 50 -13.13 20.43 -10.78
N LEU A 51 -14.28 20.81 -10.22
CA LEU A 51 -14.87 20.12 -9.08
C LEU A 51 -15.37 18.73 -9.47
N LEU A 52 -15.98 18.57 -10.65
CA LEU A 52 -16.38 17.28 -11.19
C LEU A 52 -15.16 16.41 -11.47
N ALA A 53 -14.09 16.92 -12.10
CA ALA A 53 -12.84 16.18 -12.25
C ALA A 53 -12.21 15.78 -10.90
N ALA A 54 -12.39 16.58 -9.85
CA ALA A 54 -11.96 16.22 -8.49
C ALA A 54 -12.92 15.23 -7.78
N THR A 55 -14.17 15.12 -8.23
CA THR A 55 -15.18 14.18 -7.71
C THR A 55 -15.15 12.85 -8.47
N ASP A 56 -14.95 12.90 -9.78
CA ASP A 56 -14.70 11.78 -10.70
C ASP A 56 -13.27 11.25 -10.57
N GLY A 57 -12.32 12.12 -10.18
CA GLY A 57 -11.00 11.75 -9.63
C GLY A 57 -11.07 11.17 -8.22
N GLY A 58 -12.27 11.18 -7.61
CA GLY A 58 -12.65 10.19 -6.61
C GLY A 58 -12.85 8.85 -7.32
N GLN A 59 -11.75 8.29 -7.81
CA GLN A 59 -11.71 6.91 -8.26
C GLN A 59 -12.38 6.10 -7.15
N GLN A 60 -13.55 5.56 -7.48
CA GLN A 60 -14.35 4.80 -6.54
C GLN A 60 -13.40 3.81 -5.89
N ILE A 61 -13.14 3.99 -4.59
CA ILE A 61 -12.14 3.19 -3.88
C ILE A 61 -12.46 1.74 -4.27
N PRO A 62 -11.52 1.04 -4.94
CA PRO A 62 -11.76 -0.31 -5.38
C PRO A 62 -12.32 -1.14 -4.23
N ALA A 63 -13.20 -2.09 -4.50
CA ALA A 63 -13.88 -2.85 -3.44
C ALA A 63 -12.87 -3.57 -2.51
N ASP A 64 -11.70 -3.89 -3.02
CA ASP A 64 -10.54 -4.45 -2.33
C ASP A 64 -9.66 -3.43 -1.57
N CYS A 65 -9.92 -2.13 -1.73
CA CYS A 65 -9.20 -1.03 -1.11
C CYS A 65 -10.02 -0.28 -0.04
N ILE A 66 -11.15 -0.83 0.41
CA ILE A 66 -12.00 -0.21 1.44
C ILE A 66 -11.17 0.12 2.69
N GLY A 67 -11.18 1.40 3.08
CA GLY A 67 -10.40 1.92 4.21
C GLY A 67 -9.12 2.64 3.80
N ALA A 68 -8.74 2.64 2.53
CA ALA A 68 -7.66 3.47 2.02
C ALA A 68 -8.03 4.96 2.02
N LEU A 69 -7.07 5.81 2.38
CA LEU A 69 -7.21 7.26 2.33
C LEU A 69 -6.77 7.77 0.96
N CYS A 70 -7.40 8.84 0.46
CA CYS A 70 -7.00 9.50 -0.79
C CYS A 70 -6.06 10.68 -0.49
N SER A 71 -4.92 10.70 -1.16
CA SER A 71 -4.03 11.86 -1.21
C SER A 71 -4.62 12.95 -2.12
N SER A 72 -4.10 14.17 -2.01
CA SER A 72 -4.56 15.33 -2.81
C SER A 72 -4.32 15.19 -4.31
N ASP A 73 -3.46 14.26 -4.72
CA ASP A 73 -3.16 13.90 -6.11
C ASP A 73 -4.03 12.73 -6.63
N GLY A 74 -4.94 12.19 -5.81
CA GLY A 74 -5.79 11.05 -6.16
C GLY A 74 -5.19 9.68 -5.83
N GLY A 75 -3.95 9.61 -5.34
CA GLY A 75 -3.33 8.34 -4.94
C GLY A 75 -3.94 7.77 -3.66
N LEU A 76 -4.23 6.47 -3.64
CA LEU A 76 -4.67 5.76 -2.43
C LEU A 76 -3.47 5.42 -1.54
N TYR A 77 -3.61 5.63 -0.23
CA TYR A 77 -2.56 5.32 0.74
C TYR A 77 -3.13 4.83 2.08
N LEU A 78 -2.29 4.12 2.83
CA LEU A 78 -2.60 3.63 4.17
C LEU A 78 -1.66 4.32 5.18
N PRO A 79 -2.14 5.16 6.11
CA PRO A 79 -1.28 5.99 6.96
C PRO A 79 -0.47 5.19 8.01
N TRP A 80 -0.85 3.93 8.24
CA TRP A 80 -0.14 3.02 9.16
C TRP A 80 0.95 2.20 8.47
N MET A 81 1.17 2.39 7.16
CA MET A 81 2.21 1.71 6.42
C MET A 81 3.07 2.70 5.62
N PRO A 82 4.41 2.54 5.63
CA PRO A 82 5.27 3.20 4.66
C PRO A 82 4.81 2.91 3.24
N ALA A 83 4.95 3.89 2.35
CA ALA A 83 4.78 3.66 0.92
C ALA A 83 5.69 2.51 0.48
N LEU A 84 5.12 1.59 -0.27
CA LEU A 84 5.83 0.42 -0.80
C LEU A 84 5.55 0.37 -2.30
N GLU A 85 6.62 0.40 -3.09
CA GLU A 85 6.49 0.25 -4.53
C GLU A 85 6.10 -1.19 -4.89
N PRO A 86 5.28 -1.42 -5.92
CA PRO A 86 4.87 -2.77 -6.33
C PRO A 86 6.05 -3.72 -6.57
N GLU A 87 7.15 -3.22 -7.14
CA GLU A 87 8.36 -4.01 -7.40
C GLU A 87 9.05 -4.44 -6.10
N GLN A 88 9.03 -3.57 -5.08
CA GLN A 88 9.57 -3.90 -3.76
C GLN A 88 8.74 -4.99 -3.10
N LEU A 89 7.41 -4.91 -3.19
CA LEU A 89 6.50 -5.93 -2.67
C LEU A 89 6.77 -7.29 -3.32
N GLN A 90 6.83 -7.34 -4.65
CA GLN A 90 7.11 -8.57 -5.40
C GLN A 90 8.48 -9.15 -5.07
N SER A 91 9.50 -8.30 -4.94
CA SER A 91 10.84 -8.74 -4.56
C SER A 91 10.85 -9.39 -3.17
N MET A 92 10.10 -8.84 -2.23
CA MET A 92 9.99 -9.37 -0.87
C MET A 92 9.21 -10.69 -0.81
N GLN A 93 8.13 -10.81 -1.59
CA GLN A 93 7.38 -12.07 -1.71
C GLN A 93 8.24 -13.19 -2.30
N ARG A 94 9.00 -12.88 -3.36
CA ARG A 94 9.93 -13.84 -3.97
C ARG A 94 11.01 -14.27 -2.99
N GLU A 95 11.59 -13.32 -2.27
CA GLU A 95 12.58 -13.65 -1.26
C GLU A 95 11.99 -14.53 -0.16
N LEU A 96 10.78 -14.25 0.31
CA LEU A 96 10.13 -15.07 1.33
C LEU A 96 9.91 -16.50 0.83
N PHE A 97 9.44 -16.65 -0.41
CA PHE A 97 9.31 -17.94 -1.06
C PHE A 97 10.65 -18.70 -1.09
N ASP A 98 11.72 -18.06 -1.57
CA ASP A 98 13.05 -18.70 -1.67
C ASP A 98 13.57 -19.15 -0.29
N VAL A 99 13.37 -18.33 0.75
CA VAL A 99 13.79 -18.64 2.12
C VAL A 99 12.98 -19.82 2.69
N VAL A 100 11.67 -19.83 2.49
CA VAL A 100 10.79 -20.93 2.94
C VAL A 100 11.11 -22.22 2.21
N ASP A 101 11.31 -22.16 0.89
CA ASP A 101 11.64 -23.33 0.06
C ASP A 101 12.95 -23.99 0.46
N GLU A 102 13.99 -23.21 0.74
CA GLU A 102 15.23 -23.77 1.25
C GLU A 102 15.07 -24.34 2.65
N LEU A 103 14.35 -23.64 3.53
CA LEU A 103 14.10 -24.10 4.90
C LEU A 103 13.35 -25.44 4.93
N ALA A 104 12.28 -25.55 4.14
CA ALA A 104 11.47 -26.76 4.03
C ALA A 104 12.32 -27.96 3.57
N ARG A 105 13.25 -27.75 2.63
CA ARG A 105 14.20 -28.80 2.20
C ARG A 105 15.20 -29.19 3.28
N LEU A 106 15.72 -28.22 4.04
CA LEU A 106 16.69 -28.49 5.12
C LEU A 106 16.06 -29.21 6.32
N GLU A 107 14.83 -28.83 6.66
CA GLU A 107 14.05 -29.39 7.78
C GLU A 107 13.21 -30.61 7.36
N ARG A 108 13.10 -30.91 6.06
CA ARG A 108 12.32 -32.01 5.47
C ARG A 108 10.84 -31.93 5.86
N TRP A 109 10.22 -30.79 5.58
CA TRP A 109 8.80 -30.62 5.82
C TRP A 109 7.98 -31.61 4.99
N PRO A 110 6.83 -32.08 5.51
CA PRO A 110 5.83 -32.75 4.70
C PRO A 110 5.33 -31.82 3.58
N ASP A 111 5.02 -32.41 2.41
CA ASP A 111 4.53 -31.66 1.25
C ASP A 111 3.25 -30.88 1.58
N ASP A 112 2.32 -31.48 2.34
CA ASP A 112 1.08 -30.83 2.78
C ASP A 112 1.33 -29.55 3.60
N ASP A 113 2.34 -29.56 4.48
CA ASP A 113 2.69 -28.39 5.30
C ASP A 113 3.36 -27.31 4.44
N TYR A 114 4.21 -27.72 3.50
CA TYR A 114 4.87 -26.80 2.57
C TYR A 114 3.86 -26.07 1.68
N ASP A 115 2.91 -26.80 1.09
CA ASP A 115 1.89 -26.25 0.19
C ASP A 115 1.03 -25.17 0.90
N ILE A 116 0.63 -25.42 2.15
CA ILE A 116 -0.13 -24.45 2.96
C ILE A 116 0.66 -23.14 3.14
N ILE A 117 1.96 -23.25 3.42
CA ILE A 117 2.80 -22.07 3.67
C ILE A 117 3.06 -21.31 2.37
N VAL A 118 3.36 -22.00 1.27
CA VAL A 118 3.59 -21.36 -0.04
C VAL A 118 2.35 -20.63 -0.52
N GLU A 119 1.18 -21.24 -0.43
CA GLU A 119 -0.09 -20.60 -0.80
C GLU A 119 -0.35 -19.33 0.06
N ALA A 120 0.03 -19.37 1.34
CA ALA A 120 -0.07 -18.21 2.22
C ALA A 120 0.90 -17.08 1.83
N VAL A 121 2.13 -17.40 1.42
CA VAL A 121 3.13 -16.40 0.97
C VAL A 121 2.64 -15.63 -0.26
N GLU A 122 2.03 -16.30 -1.23
CA GLU A 122 1.52 -15.67 -2.46
C GLU A 122 0.43 -14.63 -2.19
N ARG A 123 -0.42 -14.89 -1.19
CA ARG A 123 -1.57 -14.04 -0.85
C ARG A 123 -1.33 -13.13 0.35
N GLN A 124 -0.08 -13.06 0.80
CA GLN A 124 0.25 -12.41 2.05
C GLN A 124 0.08 -10.89 1.99
N PRO A 125 -0.60 -10.25 2.97
CA PRO A 125 -0.67 -8.81 3.01
C PRO A 125 0.72 -8.20 3.31
N PRO A 126 1.02 -7.00 2.77
CA PRO A 126 2.29 -6.31 3.01
C PRO A 126 2.64 -6.06 4.50
N SER A 127 1.65 -6.07 5.39
CA SER A 127 1.81 -5.88 6.83
C SER A 127 2.51 -7.05 7.53
N THR A 128 2.34 -8.28 7.05
CA THR A 128 2.94 -9.49 7.64
C THR A 128 4.19 -9.96 6.90
N LEU A 129 4.40 -9.51 5.67
CA LEU A 129 5.55 -9.91 4.84
C LEU A 129 6.91 -9.59 5.49
N ARG A 130 7.05 -8.40 6.10
CA ARG A 130 8.29 -7.99 6.79
C ARG A 130 8.63 -8.84 8.02
N PRO A 131 7.72 -8.99 9.00
CA PRO A 131 8.02 -9.82 10.16
C PRO A 131 8.27 -11.27 9.77
N ASP A 132 7.56 -11.81 8.78
CA ASP A 132 7.76 -13.19 8.33
C ASP A 132 9.11 -13.37 7.64
N LEU A 133 9.52 -12.45 6.75
CA LEU A 133 10.88 -12.45 6.21
C LEU A 133 11.95 -12.46 7.29
N ALA A 134 11.79 -11.64 8.34
CA ALA A 134 12.73 -11.62 9.45
C ALA A 134 12.75 -12.96 10.21
N HIS A 135 11.57 -13.53 10.48
CA HIS A 135 11.43 -14.82 11.15
C HIS A 135 12.08 -15.96 10.35
N PHE A 136 11.72 -16.10 9.07
CA PHE A 136 12.19 -17.21 8.23
C PHE A 136 13.68 -17.08 7.88
N ARG A 137 14.21 -15.86 7.69
CA ARG A 137 15.66 -15.67 7.50
C ARG A 137 16.46 -16.15 8.71
N GLU A 138 16.00 -15.83 9.92
CA GLU A 138 16.68 -16.27 11.13
C GLU A 138 16.60 -17.79 11.31
N ARG A 139 15.44 -18.39 11.05
CA ARG A 139 15.29 -19.86 11.04
C ARG A 139 16.19 -20.52 10.01
N LEU A 140 16.24 -20.00 8.79
CA LEU A 140 17.12 -20.51 7.73
C LEU A 140 18.59 -20.43 8.12
N ARG A 141 19.01 -19.33 8.75
CA ARG A 141 20.38 -19.18 9.26
C ARG A 141 20.73 -20.30 10.25
N VAL A 142 19.84 -20.61 11.18
CA VAL A 142 20.03 -21.70 12.15
C VAL A 142 20.05 -23.07 11.45
N ALA A 143 19.09 -23.35 10.58
CA ALA A 143 18.97 -24.62 9.87
C ALA A 143 20.21 -24.92 8.99
N ARG A 144 20.78 -23.89 8.34
CA ARG A 144 22.04 -24.02 7.57
C ARG A 144 23.20 -24.43 8.46
N LEU A 145 23.38 -23.79 9.62
CA LEU A 145 24.43 -24.14 10.57
C LEU A 145 24.30 -25.58 11.07
N GLU A 146 23.07 -26.03 11.37
CA GLU A 146 22.81 -27.40 11.79
C GLU A 146 23.07 -28.42 10.66
N ALA A 147 22.71 -28.08 9.42
CA ALA A 147 22.99 -28.92 8.26
C ALA A 147 24.50 -29.05 8.00
N GLU A 148 25.26 -27.96 8.11
CA GLU A 148 26.73 -27.97 8.01
C GLU A 148 27.35 -28.82 9.12
N ALA A 149 26.88 -28.68 10.37
CA ALA A 149 27.35 -29.47 11.50
C ALA A 149 27.11 -30.98 11.30
N ARG A 150 25.90 -31.36 10.82
CA ARG A 150 25.57 -32.76 10.46
C ARG A 150 26.51 -33.28 9.39
N GLN A 151 26.73 -32.53 8.31
CA GLN A 151 27.64 -32.92 7.23
C GLN A 151 29.09 -33.08 7.71
N ALA A 152 29.57 -32.18 8.57
CA ALA A 152 30.91 -32.26 9.14
C ALA A 152 31.08 -33.50 10.05
N ALA A 153 30.06 -33.83 10.85
CA ALA A 153 30.05 -35.03 11.68
C ALA A 153 30.10 -36.31 10.82
N SER A 154 29.28 -36.41 9.77
CA SER A 154 29.28 -37.55 8.85
C SER A 154 30.62 -37.75 8.14
N ARG A 155 31.28 -36.65 7.71
CA ARG A 155 32.63 -36.72 7.09
C ARG A 155 33.70 -37.20 8.07
N ARG A 156 33.59 -36.84 9.35
CA ARG A 156 34.51 -37.31 10.40
C ARG A 156 34.31 -38.79 10.69
N ALA A 157 33.06 -39.26 10.82
CA ALA A 157 32.75 -40.67 11.06
C ALA A 157 33.38 -41.58 9.98
N TRP A 158 33.24 -41.21 8.70
CA TRP A 158 33.80 -41.99 7.58
C TRP A 158 35.34 -42.03 7.56
N ARG A 159 36.04 -41.09 8.20
CA ARG A 159 37.51 -41.08 8.29
C ARG A 159 38.08 -42.00 9.36
N PHE A 160 37.28 -42.46 10.32
CA PHE A 160 37.73 -43.34 11.41
C PHE A 160 37.46 -44.83 11.17
N ASP A 161 36.64 -45.19 10.18
CA ASP A 161 36.33 -46.58 9.79
C ASP A 161 37.31 -47.16 8.73
N ARG A 162 38.53 -46.63 8.62
CA ARG A 162 39.58 -47.13 7.70
C ARG A 162 40.86 -47.50 8.41
#